data_AF-A0A1N7CMR5-F1
#
_entry.id   AF-A0A1N7CMR5-F1
#
_cell.length_a   1.000
_cell.length_b   1.000
_cell.length_c   1.000
_cell.angle_alpha   90.00
_cell.angle_beta   90.00
_cell.angle_gamma   90.00
#
_symmetry.space_group_name_H-M   'P 1'
#
loop_
_entity.id
_entity.type
_entity.pdbx_description
1 polymer ?
#
loop_
_entity_poly.entity_id
_entity_poly.type
_entity_poly.pdbx_seq_one_letter_code
_entity_poly.pdbx_strand_id
1 'polypeptide(L)'
;MNTERTAEAIQRYVLERTSTVDQIWTDSESVTLDTSTAMYWARPADWIVAGEKWVADAVRVVAARQPIFVTHGLLLPLEGEPLHLNRPEVMAALGRRVGDGLSPLAYAELFGELYSGWKIDGPVVRPFSATQTVPAGWLVREADHFARVMVAPDAPPVAPPAFEQGTGGEWTLTFFTHNYYLLEIDTAVDVYAWTVTGGPDRPATWERKTLAKRVLLPLP
;
A
#
# COMPACT_ATOMS: atom_id res chain seq x y z
N MET A 1 14.57 -7.61 8.83
CA MET A 1 13.25 -8.16 9.23
C MET A 1 13.37 -9.02 10.46
N ASN A 2 12.68 -8.62 11.53
CA ASN A 2 12.43 -9.47 12.68
C ASN A 2 11.32 -10.48 12.35
N THR A 3 11.68 -11.72 12.02
CA THR A 3 10.76 -12.77 11.53
C THR A 3 9.75 -13.20 12.60
N GLU A 4 10.17 -13.31 13.86
CA GLU A 4 9.31 -13.68 14.99
C GLU A 4 8.21 -12.63 15.21
N ARG A 5 8.61 -11.36 15.37
CA ARG A 5 7.67 -10.23 15.52
C ARG A 5 6.76 -10.07 14.29
N THR A 6 7.26 -10.38 13.11
CA THR A 6 6.47 -10.38 11.87
C THR A 6 5.41 -11.50 11.89
N ALA A 7 5.78 -12.73 12.25
CA ALA A 7 4.85 -13.85 12.34
C ALA A 7 3.75 -13.59 13.39
N GLU A 8 4.11 -13.01 14.54
CA GLU A 8 3.14 -12.60 15.57
C GLU A 8 2.19 -11.51 15.06
N ALA A 9 2.71 -10.50 14.37
CA ALA A 9 1.89 -9.42 13.80
C ALA A 9 0.91 -9.94 12.74
N ILE A 10 1.33 -10.89 11.89
CA ILE A 10 0.45 -11.54 10.91
C ILE A 10 -0.68 -12.27 11.62
N GLN A 11 -0.35 -13.09 12.63
CA GLN A 11 -1.35 -13.84 13.39
C GLN A 11 -2.36 -12.94 14.10
N ARG A 12 -1.90 -11.81 14.64
CA ARG A 12 -2.74 -10.89 15.41
C ARG A 12 -3.62 -9.98 14.56
N TYR A 13 -3.10 -9.49 13.43
CA TYR A 13 -3.74 -8.40 12.68
C TYR A 13 -4.18 -8.78 11.27
N VAL A 14 -3.55 -9.77 10.64
CA VAL A 14 -3.77 -10.12 9.23
C VAL A 14 -4.61 -11.39 9.08
N LEU A 15 -4.38 -12.40 9.92
CA LEU A 15 -5.19 -13.61 9.89
C LEU A 15 -6.66 -13.29 10.22
N GLU A 16 -7.57 -14.02 9.58
CA GLU A 16 -8.95 -14.03 10.02
C GLU A 16 -9.04 -14.64 11.42
N ARG A 17 -9.92 -14.08 12.27
CA ARG A 17 -10.02 -14.47 13.69
C ARG A 17 -10.26 -15.96 13.93
N THR A 18 -10.82 -16.67 12.95
CA THR A 18 -11.14 -18.09 13.04
C THR A 18 -10.09 -18.98 12.39
N SER A 19 -9.08 -18.41 11.72
CA SER A 19 -8.03 -19.19 11.08
C SER A 19 -7.06 -19.74 12.11
N THR A 20 -6.76 -21.04 11.99
CA THR A 20 -5.65 -21.69 12.68
C THR A 20 -4.44 -21.75 11.75
N VAL A 21 -3.25 -21.54 12.31
CA VAL A 21 -2.00 -21.70 11.57
C VAL A 21 -1.59 -23.15 11.63
N ASP A 22 -1.49 -23.79 10.48
CA ASP A 22 -1.09 -25.20 10.37
C ASP A 22 0.44 -25.32 10.34
N GLN A 23 1.10 -24.39 9.66
CA GLN A 23 2.55 -24.36 9.54
C GLN A 23 3.12 -22.95 9.41
N ILE A 24 4.31 -22.73 9.95
CA ILE A 24 5.10 -21.50 9.78
C ILE A 24 6.47 -21.87 9.25
N TRP A 25 6.88 -21.23 8.17
CA TRP A 25 8.26 -21.26 7.67
C TRP A 25 8.87 -19.87 7.81
N THR A 26 10.11 -19.82 8.27
CA THR A 26 10.87 -18.58 8.38
C THR A 26 12.26 -18.77 7.77
N ASP A 27 12.73 -17.75 7.08
CA ASP A 27 14.13 -17.58 6.70
C ASP A 27 14.56 -16.14 7.04
N SER A 28 15.78 -15.74 6.70
CA SER A 28 16.30 -14.40 7.06
C SER A 28 15.55 -13.23 6.42
N GLU A 29 14.79 -13.46 5.34
CA GLU A 29 14.14 -12.43 4.54
C GLU A 29 12.64 -12.70 4.30
N SER A 30 12.10 -13.80 4.80
CA SER A 30 10.71 -14.16 4.57
C SER A 30 10.07 -14.91 5.74
N VAL A 31 8.76 -14.71 5.88
CA VAL A 31 7.90 -15.46 6.78
C VAL A 31 6.72 -15.97 5.95
N THR A 32 6.48 -17.27 5.96
CA THR A 32 5.34 -17.89 5.29
C THR A 32 4.47 -18.60 6.32
N LEU A 33 3.17 -18.30 6.35
CA LEU A 33 2.19 -18.99 7.18
C LEU A 33 1.22 -19.74 6.29
N ASP A 34 0.98 -21.00 6.62
CA ASP A 34 -0.07 -21.81 5.99
C ASP A 34 -1.27 -21.91 6.92
N THR A 35 -2.46 -21.83 6.33
CA THR A 35 -3.72 -22.15 6.99
C THR A 35 -4.54 -23.04 6.08
N SER A 36 -5.59 -23.66 6.63
CA SER A 36 -6.50 -24.51 5.86
C SER A 36 -7.20 -23.81 4.67
N THR A 37 -7.15 -22.48 4.58
CA THR A 37 -7.85 -21.71 3.54
C THR A 37 -6.96 -20.73 2.78
N ALA A 38 -5.75 -20.44 3.24
CA ALA A 38 -4.90 -19.41 2.64
C ALA A 38 -3.42 -19.62 2.97
N MET A 39 -2.56 -19.19 2.06
CA MET A 39 -1.13 -19.05 2.30
C MET A 39 -0.76 -17.57 2.40
N TYR A 40 0.01 -17.20 3.41
CA TYR A 40 0.44 -15.82 3.66
C TYR A 40 1.94 -15.73 3.46
N TRP A 41 2.41 -14.91 2.52
CA TRP A 41 3.83 -14.65 2.31
C TRP A 41 4.18 -13.24 2.76
N ALA A 42 5.13 -13.11 3.67
CA ALA A 42 5.60 -11.84 4.18
C ALA A 42 7.08 -11.64 3.85
N ARG A 43 7.41 -10.45 3.34
CA ARG A 43 8.77 -10.04 2.99
C ARG A 43 8.99 -8.56 3.33
N PRO A 44 10.24 -8.12 3.53
CA PRO A 44 10.57 -6.70 3.59
C PRO A 44 9.94 -5.95 2.42
N ALA A 45 9.28 -4.84 2.71
CA ALA A 45 8.80 -3.92 1.71
C ALA A 45 9.88 -2.88 1.40
N ASP A 46 10.02 -2.55 0.13
CA ASP A 46 10.91 -1.52 -0.41
C ASP A 46 10.31 -0.11 -0.33
N TRP A 47 9.30 0.09 0.52
CA TRP A 47 8.65 1.38 0.72
C TRP A 47 9.62 2.39 1.34
N ILE A 48 9.49 3.66 0.95
CA ILE A 48 10.29 4.78 1.46
C ILE A 48 10.21 4.85 2.99
N VAL A 49 9.04 4.52 3.57
CA VAL A 49 8.84 4.53 5.03
C VAL A 49 9.77 3.58 5.78
N ALA A 50 10.32 2.56 5.12
CA ALA A 50 11.31 1.65 5.72
C ALA A 50 12.62 2.36 6.11
N GLY A 51 12.93 3.49 5.47
CA GLY A 51 14.10 4.31 5.78
C GLY A 51 13.89 5.32 6.92
N GLU A 52 12.68 5.42 7.46
CA GLU A 52 12.37 6.38 8.53
C GLU A 52 12.93 5.91 9.87
N LYS A 53 13.52 6.83 10.65
CA LYS A 53 14.28 6.49 11.87
C LYS A 53 13.48 5.78 12.96
N TRP A 54 12.15 5.88 12.94
CA TRP A 54 11.28 5.25 13.94
C TRP A 54 10.77 3.87 13.51
N VAL A 55 11.07 3.43 12.29
CA VAL A 55 10.65 2.15 11.71
C VAL A 55 11.81 1.16 11.81
N ALA A 56 11.55 0.01 12.43
CA ALA A 56 12.50 -1.10 12.48
C ALA A 56 12.43 -1.92 11.17
N ASP A 57 11.21 -2.20 10.72
CA ASP A 57 10.94 -2.94 9.49
C ASP A 57 9.61 -2.49 8.87
N ALA A 58 9.53 -2.48 7.55
CA ALA A 58 8.29 -2.41 6.79
C ALA A 58 8.11 -3.75 6.07
N VAL A 59 6.90 -4.32 6.14
CA VAL A 59 6.64 -5.67 5.64
C VAL A 59 5.40 -5.67 4.76
N ARG A 60 5.55 -6.21 3.55
CA ARG A 60 4.45 -6.53 2.64
C ARG A 60 4.04 -7.97 2.91
N VAL A 61 2.75 -8.19 3.20
CA VAL A 61 2.17 -9.52 3.39
C VAL A 61 1.16 -9.77 2.28
N VAL A 62 1.32 -10.85 1.53
CA VAL A 62 0.40 -11.26 0.47
C VAL A 62 -0.34 -12.51 0.94
N ALA A 63 -1.66 -12.39 1.13
CA ALA A 63 -2.54 -13.51 1.41
C ALA A 63 -3.09 -14.08 0.10
N ALA A 64 -2.71 -15.31 -0.25
CA ALA A 64 -3.31 -16.05 -1.37
C ALA A 64 -4.51 -16.86 -0.92
N ARG A 65 -5.62 -16.60 -1.61
CA ARG A 65 -6.85 -17.40 -1.59
C ARG A 65 -7.31 -17.56 -3.02
N GLN A 66 -6.73 -18.51 -3.75
CA GLN A 66 -6.95 -18.64 -5.19
C GLN A 66 -8.44 -18.53 -5.55
N PRO A 67 -8.82 -17.66 -6.50
CA PRO A 67 -7.97 -16.89 -7.43
C PRO A 67 -7.59 -15.47 -6.92
N ILE A 68 -7.87 -15.15 -5.66
CA ILE A 68 -7.74 -13.82 -5.07
C ILE A 68 -6.43 -13.70 -4.29
N PHE A 69 -5.75 -12.57 -4.45
CA PHE A 69 -4.62 -12.18 -3.62
C PHE A 69 -4.95 -10.86 -2.92
N VAL A 70 -4.65 -10.78 -1.63
CA VAL A 70 -4.86 -9.59 -0.82
C VAL A 70 -3.52 -9.12 -0.28
N THR A 71 -3.18 -7.86 -0.54
CA THR A 71 -1.96 -7.26 -0.02
C THR A 71 -2.24 -6.51 1.28
N HIS A 72 -1.46 -6.84 2.30
CA HIS A 72 -1.43 -6.15 3.57
C HIS A 72 -0.08 -5.48 3.81
N GLY A 73 -0.11 -4.38 4.57
CA GLY A 73 1.09 -3.72 5.05
C GLY A 73 1.19 -3.72 6.57
N LEU A 74 2.36 -4.09 7.05
CA LEU A 74 2.74 -3.98 8.45
C LEU A 74 3.92 -3.03 8.56
N LEU A 75 3.84 -2.04 9.45
CA LEU A 75 5.02 -1.34 9.94
C LEU A 75 5.33 -1.86 11.33
N LEU A 76 6.61 -2.17 11.56
CA LEU A 76 7.14 -2.58 12.84
C LEU A 76 7.96 -1.40 13.37
N PRO A 77 7.41 -0.56 14.26
CA PRO A 77 8.16 0.55 14.83
C PRO A 77 9.32 0.04 15.69
N LEU A 78 10.34 0.86 15.92
CA LEU A 78 11.39 0.55 16.92
C LEU A 78 10.78 0.33 18.31
N GLU A 79 9.75 1.10 18.66
CA GLU A 79 9.06 1.04 19.94
C GLU A 79 7.53 0.95 19.75
N GLY A 80 6.88 0.09 20.53
CA GLY A 80 5.43 -0.09 20.52
C GLY A 80 4.94 -1.23 19.62
N GLU A 81 3.61 -1.29 19.46
CA GLU A 81 2.93 -2.37 18.73
C GLU A 81 3.09 -2.24 17.20
N PRO A 82 3.09 -3.36 16.47
CA PRO A 82 3.00 -3.35 15.01
C PRO A 82 1.76 -2.58 14.51
N LEU A 83 1.93 -1.82 13.42
CA LEU A 83 0.86 -1.05 12.78
C LEU A 83 0.35 -1.81 11.55
N HIS A 84 -0.92 -2.20 11.58
CA HIS A 84 -1.60 -2.79 10.42
C HIS A 84 -2.20 -1.72 9.53
N LEU A 85 -1.52 -1.42 8.43
CA LEU A 85 -1.79 -0.25 7.61
C LEU A 85 -3.08 -0.33 6.79
N ASN A 86 -3.64 -1.52 6.57
CA ASN A 86 -4.91 -1.69 5.86
C ASN A 86 -6.14 -1.35 6.74
N ARG A 87 -5.94 -1.00 8.00
CA ARG A 87 -6.98 -0.44 8.86
C ARG A 87 -7.03 1.08 8.66
N PRO A 88 -8.14 1.63 8.13
CA PRO A 88 -8.24 3.07 7.86
C PRO A 88 -7.89 3.94 9.08
N GLU A 89 -8.30 3.54 10.27
CA GLU A 89 -8.00 4.27 11.51
C GLU A 89 -6.51 4.28 11.86
N VAL A 90 -5.76 3.22 11.51
CA VAL A 90 -4.30 3.14 11.72
C VAL A 90 -3.60 4.02 10.69
N MET A 91 -4.01 3.94 9.42
CA MET A 91 -3.48 4.79 8.36
C MET A 91 -3.74 6.27 8.66
N ALA A 92 -4.96 6.62 9.07
CA ALA A 92 -5.34 7.96 9.50
C ALA A 92 -4.47 8.45 10.68
N ALA A 93 -4.27 7.63 11.71
CA ALA A 93 -3.44 7.99 12.86
C ALA A 93 -1.97 8.20 12.48
N LEU A 94 -1.44 7.39 11.54
CA LEU A 94 -0.08 7.54 11.01
C LEU A 94 0.14 8.93 10.38
N GLY A 95 -0.90 9.52 9.80
CA GLY A 95 -0.88 10.88 9.24
C GLY A 95 -0.40 11.97 10.21
N ARG A 96 -0.52 11.77 11.53
CA ARG A 96 -0.01 12.74 12.53
C ARG A 96 1.51 12.91 12.48
N ARG A 97 2.24 11.92 11.95
CA ARG A 97 3.70 11.96 11.78
C ARG A 97 4.14 12.64 10.48
N VAL A 98 3.21 12.98 9.59
CA VAL A 98 3.57 13.58 8.29
C VAL A 98 4.18 14.96 8.52
N GLY A 99 5.42 15.14 8.06
CA GLY A 99 6.22 16.34 8.35
C GLY A 99 6.92 16.32 9.71
N ASP A 100 6.67 15.29 10.54
CA ASP A 100 7.31 15.04 11.84
C ASP A 100 7.78 13.57 11.92
N GLY A 101 8.84 13.27 11.17
CA GLY A 101 9.45 11.94 11.11
C GLY A 101 8.78 10.95 10.14
N LEU A 102 7.75 11.37 9.40
CA LEU A 102 7.26 10.66 8.22
C LEU A 102 7.25 11.61 7.02
N SER A 103 7.99 11.25 5.97
CA SER A 103 7.97 11.97 4.69
C SER A 103 6.56 11.94 4.07
N PRO A 104 6.04 13.08 3.57
CA PRO A 104 4.79 13.11 2.81
C PRO A 104 4.79 12.15 1.61
N LEU A 105 5.96 11.99 0.97
CA LEU A 105 6.11 11.07 -0.16
C LEU A 105 5.98 9.60 0.27
N ALA A 106 6.58 9.24 1.40
CA ALA A 106 6.45 7.90 1.97
C ALA A 106 5.00 7.58 2.33
N TYR A 107 4.28 8.57 2.88
CA TYR A 107 2.87 8.42 3.21
C TYR A 107 1.99 8.27 1.96
N ALA A 108 2.24 9.04 0.88
CA ALA A 108 1.56 8.89 -0.40
C ALA A 108 1.80 7.51 -1.04
N GLU A 109 3.02 6.97 -0.92
CA GLU A 109 3.35 5.65 -1.44
C GLU A 109 2.55 4.54 -0.77
N LEU A 110 2.35 4.62 0.55
CA LEU A 110 1.52 3.66 1.29
C LEU A 110 0.07 3.67 0.81
N PHE A 111 -0.51 4.83 0.45
CA PHE A 111 -1.82 4.88 -0.20
C PHE A 111 -1.81 4.20 -1.56
N GLY A 112 -0.77 4.45 -2.37
CA GLY A 112 -0.55 3.81 -3.66
C GLY A 112 -0.59 2.29 -3.57
N GLU A 113 0.13 1.71 -2.61
CA GLU A 113 0.19 0.28 -2.43
C GLU A 113 -1.10 -0.31 -1.82
N LEU A 114 -1.62 0.30 -0.75
CA LEU A 114 -2.59 -0.36 0.14
C LEU A 114 -4.03 0.10 -0.02
N TYR A 115 -4.25 1.21 -0.72
CA TYR A 115 -5.57 1.83 -0.87
C TYR A 115 -5.94 2.14 -2.33
N SER A 116 -5.06 1.90 -3.31
CA SER A 116 -5.36 2.08 -4.75
C SER A 116 -6.06 0.87 -5.39
N GLY A 117 -6.99 0.26 -4.65
CA GLY A 117 -7.91 -0.75 -5.16
C GLY A 117 -9.28 -0.19 -5.50
N TRP A 118 -10.17 -1.02 -6.05
CA TRP A 118 -11.54 -0.57 -6.40
C TRP A 118 -12.30 0.04 -5.22
N LYS A 119 -12.18 -0.54 -4.02
CA LYS A 119 -12.75 0.03 -2.79
C LYS A 119 -11.75 0.98 -2.15
N ILE A 120 -12.23 2.13 -1.66
CA ILE A 120 -11.40 3.18 -1.06
C ILE A 120 -11.03 2.89 0.41
N ASP A 121 -11.89 2.19 1.16
CA ASP A 121 -11.69 1.90 2.59
C ASP A 121 -11.43 0.41 2.88
N GLY A 122 -10.96 -0.32 1.88
CA GLY A 122 -10.70 -1.75 1.99
C GLY A 122 -9.33 -2.12 1.42
N PRO A 123 -8.77 -3.27 1.83
CA PRO A 123 -7.47 -3.71 1.33
C PRO A 123 -7.51 -3.86 -0.19
N VAL A 124 -6.37 -3.65 -0.86
CA VAL A 124 -6.27 -3.91 -2.29
C VAL A 124 -6.44 -5.41 -2.56
N VAL A 125 -7.49 -5.73 -3.31
CA VAL A 125 -7.80 -7.08 -3.79
C VAL A 125 -7.46 -7.13 -5.27
N ARG A 126 -6.55 -8.03 -5.66
CA ARG A 126 -6.19 -8.24 -7.07
C ARG A 126 -6.61 -9.64 -7.54
N PRO A 127 -7.25 -9.75 -8.72
CA PRO A 127 -7.36 -11.02 -9.42
C PRO A 127 -6.02 -11.31 -10.13
N PHE A 128 -5.47 -12.51 -9.92
CA PHE A 128 -4.32 -13.07 -10.63
C PHE A 128 -2.88 -12.73 -10.16
N SER A 129 -1.98 -13.68 -10.43
CA SER A 129 -0.73 -14.05 -9.72
C SER A 129 0.50 -13.14 -9.87
N ALA A 130 0.37 -11.90 -10.37
CA ALA A 130 1.51 -10.98 -10.43
C ALA A 130 1.94 -10.46 -9.04
N THR A 131 1.23 -10.83 -7.97
CA THR A 131 1.19 -10.12 -6.68
C THR A 131 2.26 -10.48 -5.67
N GLN A 132 3.01 -11.57 -5.85
CA GLN A 132 4.05 -11.92 -4.86
C GLN A 132 5.25 -10.95 -4.90
N THR A 133 5.53 -10.36 -6.06
CA THR A 133 6.72 -9.52 -6.28
C THR A 133 6.42 -8.13 -6.82
N VAL A 134 5.17 -7.88 -7.24
CA VAL A 134 4.77 -6.61 -7.85
C VAL A 134 3.90 -5.81 -6.86
N PRO A 135 4.14 -4.50 -6.69
CA PRO A 135 3.28 -3.62 -5.90
C PRO A 135 1.78 -3.75 -6.22
N ALA A 136 0.96 -3.73 -5.17
CA ALA A 136 -0.50 -3.76 -5.31
C ALA A 136 -1.10 -2.46 -5.85
N GLY A 137 -0.31 -1.40 -5.91
CA GLY A 137 -0.54 -0.18 -6.68
C GLY A 137 0.70 0.72 -6.57
N TRP A 138 0.73 1.79 -7.35
CA TRP A 138 1.91 2.66 -7.44
C TRP A 138 1.54 4.11 -7.27
N LEU A 139 2.45 4.85 -6.63
CA LEU A 139 2.48 6.30 -6.63
C LEU A 139 3.02 6.81 -7.97
N VAL A 140 2.31 7.74 -8.59
CA VAL A 140 2.86 8.55 -9.68
C VAL A 140 3.83 9.56 -9.09
N ARG A 141 5.13 9.26 -9.14
CA ARG A 141 6.18 10.17 -8.65
C ARG A 141 6.51 11.26 -9.67
N GLU A 142 6.55 10.89 -10.95
CA GLU A 142 6.94 11.76 -12.05
C GLU A 142 5.92 11.67 -13.18
N ALA A 143 5.35 12.82 -13.56
CA ALA A 143 4.33 12.88 -14.60
C ALA A 143 4.86 12.39 -15.96
N ASP A 144 6.07 12.81 -16.34
CA ASP A 144 6.68 12.44 -17.61
C ASP A 144 7.00 10.94 -17.70
N HIS A 145 7.42 10.33 -16.58
CA HIS A 145 7.62 8.88 -16.53
C HIS A 145 6.28 8.16 -16.70
N PHE A 146 5.25 8.59 -15.97
CA PHE A 146 3.92 8.00 -16.09
C PHE A 146 3.34 8.13 -17.51
N ALA A 147 3.49 9.29 -18.16
CA ALA A 147 3.04 9.50 -19.54
C ALA A 147 3.76 8.58 -20.54
N ARG A 148 5.03 8.24 -20.31
CA ARG A 148 5.75 7.27 -21.16
C ARG A 148 5.27 5.84 -20.96
N VAL A 149 4.84 5.48 -19.75
CA VAL A 149 4.33 4.13 -19.43
C VAL A 149 2.88 3.98 -19.89
N MET A 150 2.08 5.03 -19.77
CA MET A 150 0.73 5.11 -20.32
C MET A 150 0.79 5.41 -21.82
N VAL A 151 1.05 4.41 -22.65
CA VAL A 151 1.08 4.52 -24.14
C VAL A 151 -0.34 4.68 -24.73
N ALA A 152 -1.23 5.38 -24.04
CA ALA A 152 -2.60 5.61 -24.45
C ALA A 152 -2.80 7.09 -24.83
N PRO A 153 -3.41 7.39 -26.00
CA PRO A 153 -3.65 8.77 -26.43
C PRO A 153 -4.53 9.59 -25.46
N ASP A 154 -5.32 8.92 -24.62
CA ASP A 154 -6.20 9.52 -23.62
C ASP A 154 -5.69 9.34 -22.17
N ALA A 155 -4.37 9.26 -21.97
CA ALA A 155 -3.81 9.18 -20.63
C ALA A 155 -4.24 10.40 -19.79
N PRO A 156 -4.79 10.21 -18.57
CA PRO A 156 -5.26 11.32 -17.75
C PRO A 156 -4.08 12.23 -17.35
N PRO A 157 -4.28 13.56 -17.27
CA PRO A 157 -3.25 14.45 -16.77
C PRO A 157 -2.97 14.15 -15.30
N VAL A 158 -1.70 13.99 -14.97
CA VAL A 158 -1.21 13.74 -13.61
C VAL A 158 -0.11 14.76 -13.28
N ALA A 159 0.15 14.96 -12.00
CA ALA A 159 1.25 15.78 -11.51
C ALA A 159 2.05 15.03 -10.44
N PRO A 160 3.31 15.43 -10.17
CA PRO A 160 4.05 14.93 -9.01
C PRO A 160 3.30 15.21 -7.70
N PRO A 161 3.58 14.44 -6.63
CA PRO A 161 3.01 14.70 -5.32
C PRO A 161 3.33 16.11 -4.82
N ALA A 162 2.31 16.83 -4.35
CA ALA A 162 2.45 18.17 -3.79
C ALA A 162 2.02 18.17 -2.33
N PHE A 163 2.86 18.78 -1.48
CA PHE A 163 2.63 18.90 -0.05
C PHE A 163 2.61 20.38 0.35
N GLU A 164 1.53 20.78 0.99
CA GLU A 164 1.33 22.14 1.50
C GLU A 164 1.12 22.05 3.01
N GLN A 165 1.91 22.81 3.76
CA GLN A 165 1.80 22.89 5.22
C GLN A 165 1.37 24.30 5.62
N GLY A 166 0.28 24.37 6.39
CA GLY A 166 -0.21 25.59 7.03
C GLY A 166 0.63 25.98 8.25
N THR A 167 0.39 27.20 8.74
CA THR A 167 1.14 27.77 9.86
C THR A 167 0.90 27.07 11.21
N GLY A 168 -0.24 26.38 11.37
CA GLY A 168 -0.56 25.57 12.55
C GLY A 168 -0.09 24.11 12.45
N GLY A 169 0.66 23.76 11.40
CA GLY A 169 1.11 22.39 11.16
C GLY A 169 0.06 21.49 10.51
N GLU A 170 -1.15 22.00 10.25
CA GLU A 170 -2.08 21.33 9.34
C GLU A 170 -1.46 21.20 7.96
N TRP A 171 -1.78 20.13 7.26
CA TRP A 171 -1.22 19.88 5.95
C TRP A 171 -2.23 19.29 4.98
N THR A 172 -1.95 19.50 3.70
CA THR A 172 -2.63 18.90 2.56
C THR A 172 -1.60 18.25 1.66
N LEU A 173 -1.84 16.98 1.31
CA LEU A 173 -1.03 16.19 0.41
C LEU A 173 -1.90 15.77 -0.77
N THR A 174 -1.53 16.20 -1.96
CA THR A 174 -2.20 15.84 -3.22
C THR A 174 -1.28 15.00 -4.08
N PHE A 175 -1.79 13.91 -4.64
CA PHE A 175 -0.98 12.99 -5.45
C PHE A 175 -1.87 12.09 -6.31
N PHE A 176 -1.23 11.33 -7.18
CA PHE A 176 -1.89 10.40 -8.09
C PHE A 176 -1.33 9.01 -7.87
N THR A 177 -2.20 8.01 -8.02
CA THR A 177 -1.78 6.61 -7.98
C THR A 177 -2.38 5.86 -9.14
N HIS A 178 -1.75 4.78 -9.56
CA HIS A 178 -2.33 3.88 -10.55
C HIS A 178 -2.24 2.42 -10.11
N ASN A 179 -3.09 1.60 -10.72
CA ASN A 179 -3.11 0.16 -10.54
C ASN A 179 -3.21 -0.52 -11.90
N TYR A 180 -2.41 -1.56 -12.12
CA TYR A 180 -2.39 -2.35 -13.35
C TYR A 180 -3.06 -3.71 -13.10
N TYR A 181 -3.94 -4.10 -14.00
CA TYR A 181 -4.57 -5.41 -14.03
C TYR A 181 -4.09 -6.16 -15.25
N LEU A 182 -3.60 -7.38 -15.06
CA LEU A 182 -3.40 -8.29 -16.18
C LEU A 182 -4.75 -8.90 -16.52
N LEU A 183 -5.18 -8.72 -17.77
CA LEU A 183 -6.30 -9.42 -18.37
C LEU A 183 -5.74 -10.54 -19.27
N GLU A 184 -6.60 -11.44 -19.77
CA GLU A 184 -6.17 -12.59 -20.59
C GLU A 184 -5.35 -12.18 -21.83
N ILE A 185 -5.65 -11.01 -22.42
CA ILE A 185 -5.04 -10.53 -23.67
C ILE A 185 -4.60 -9.07 -23.64
N ASP A 186 -4.84 -8.35 -22.53
CA ASP A 186 -4.57 -6.92 -22.39
C ASP A 186 -4.06 -6.60 -20.99
N THR A 187 -3.48 -5.41 -20.81
CA THR A 187 -3.32 -4.83 -19.47
C THR A 187 -4.32 -3.69 -19.30
N ALA A 188 -4.96 -3.57 -18.14
CA ALA A 188 -5.85 -2.46 -17.83
C ALA A 188 -5.27 -1.59 -16.72
N VAL A 189 -5.52 -0.28 -16.78
CA VAL A 189 -5.04 0.68 -15.76
C VAL A 189 -6.20 1.44 -15.16
N ASP A 190 -6.20 1.54 -13.83
CA ASP A 190 -6.98 2.55 -13.13
C ASP A 190 -6.04 3.66 -12.64
N VAL A 191 -6.51 4.91 -12.69
CA VAL A 191 -5.78 6.09 -12.20
C VAL A 191 -6.67 6.85 -11.23
N TYR A 192 -6.10 7.17 -10.07
CA TYR A 192 -6.79 7.85 -8.98
C TYR A 192 -6.05 9.13 -8.60
N ALA A 193 -6.80 10.21 -8.38
CA ALA A 193 -6.32 11.41 -7.71
C ALA A 193 -6.72 11.36 -6.24
N TRP A 194 -5.80 11.77 -5.38
CA TRP A 194 -5.96 11.78 -3.94
C TRP A 194 -5.76 13.19 -3.40
N THR A 195 -6.58 13.53 -2.41
CA THR A 195 -6.36 14.65 -1.51
C THR A 195 -6.41 14.09 -0.10
N VAL A 196 -5.31 14.21 0.62
CA VAL A 196 -5.20 13.78 2.01
C VAL A 196 -4.91 15.00 2.85
N THR A 197 -5.64 15.17 3.95
CA THR A 197 -5.43 16.29 4.87
C THR A 197 -5.18 15.77 6.27
N GLY A 198 -4.37 16.46 7.06
CA GLY A 198 -4.07 16.06 8.42
C GLY A 198 -3.45 17.18 9.24
N GLY A 199 -2.81 16.81 10.34
CA GLY A 199 -2.08 17.70 11.23
C GLY A 199 -1.60 16.96 12.49
N PRO A 200 -0.78 17.58 13.34
CA PRO A 200 -0.27 16.93 14.55
C PRO A 200 -1.38 16.48 15.52
N ASP A 201 -2.44 17.29 15.64
CA ASP A 201 -3.52 17.08 16.61
C ASP A 201 -4.71 16.28 16.07
N ARG A 202 -4.74 15.99 14.76
CA ARG A 202 -5.88 15.29 14.12
C ARG A 202 -5.39 14.14 13.23
N PRO A 203 -6.09 12.99 13.21
CA PRO A 203 -5.83 11.95 12.22
C PRO A 203 -6.02 12.50 10.81
N ALA A 204 -5.33 11.90 9.84
CA ALA A 204 -5.53 12.22 8.45
C ALA A 204 -6.91 11.76 7.96
N THR A 205 -7.46 12.53 7.03
CA THR A 205 -8.65 12.19 6.25
C THR A 205 -8.30 12.26 4.77
N TRP A 206 -9.02 11.53 3.93
CA TRP A 206 -8.73 11.50 2.50
C TRP A 206 -9.98 11.44 1.64
N GLU A 207 -9.82 11.97 0.44
CA GLU A 207 -10.76 11.83 -0.66
C GLU A 207 -10.01 11.25 -1.85
N ARG A 208 -10.72 10.40 -2.62
CA ARG A 208 -10.18 9.79 -3.85
C ARG A 208 -11.14 9.96 -5.00
N LYS A 209 -10.66 10.53 -6.11
CA LYS A 209 -11.37 10.61 -7.37
C LYS A 209 -10.80 9.61 -8.37
N THR A 210 -11.65 8.82 -9.02
CA THR A 210 -11.24 8.01 -10.17
C THR A 210 -11.14 8.90 -11.39
N LEU A 211 -9.95 9.02 -11.97
CA LEU A 211 -9.71 9.82 -13.17
C LEU A 211 -9.83 9.00 -14.44
N ALA A 212 -9.33 7.77 -14.39
CA ALA A 212 -9.42 6.82 -15.47
C ALA A 212 -9.68 5.43 -14.88
N LYS A 213 -10.49 4.64 -15.59
CA LYS A 213 -10.90 3.32 -15.14
C LYS A 213 -10.78 2.34 -16.29
N ARG A 214 -10.01 1.27 -16.08
CA ARG A 214 -9.74 0.20 -17.05
C ARG A 214 -9.32 0.74 -18.41
N VAL A 215 -8.36 1.68 -18.43
CA VAL A 215 -7.71 2.08 -19.67
C VAL A 215 -6.91 0.88 -20.17
N LEU A 216 -7.28 0.35 -21.33
CA LEU A 216 -6.58 -0.77 -21.93
C LEU A 216 -5.26 -0.29 -22.51
N LEU A 217 -4.20 -1.04 -22.21
CA LEU A 217 -2.88 -0.90 -22.79
C LEU A 217 -2.57 -2.14 -23.62
N PRO A 218 -1.89 -1.99 -24.76
CA PRO A 218 -1.33 -3.13 -25.47
C PRO A 218 -0.44 -3.94 -24.53
N LEU A 219 -0.42 -5.26 -24.68
CA LEU A 219 0.60 -6.08 -24.02
C LEU A 219 2.01 -5.62 -24.47
N PRO A 220 2.99 -5.55 -23.56
CA PRO A 220 4.38 -5.28 -23.93
C PRO A 220 4.96 -6.38 -24.83
#